data_AF-A0A921BP39-F1
#
_entry.id   AF-A0A921BP39-F1
#
_cell.length_a   1.000
_cell.length_b   1.000
_cell.length_c   1.000
_cell.angle_alpha   90.00
_cell.angle_beta   90.00
_cell.angle_gamma   90.00
#
_symmetry.space_group_name_H-M   'P 1'
#
loop_
_entity.id
_entity.type
_entity.pdbx_description
1 polymer ?
#
loop_
_entity_poly.entity_id
_entity_poly.type
_entity_poly.pdbx_seq_one_letter_code
_entity_poly.pdbx_strand_id
1 'polypeptide(L)' 'MAFAQAQHAVRDLMRTLNESGTEVVFGIHPVAGRMPGHMNVLLAEAEIDYECLLDRDQINPDFPPRPT' A
#
# COMPACT_ATOMS: atom_id res chain seq x y z
N MET A 1 6.70 -6.59 -4.96
CA MET A 1 7.34 -5.50 -4.20
C MET A 1 8.64 -5.98 -3.53
N ALA A 2 8.60 -6.86 -2.53
CA ALA A 2 9.78 -7.28 -1.76
C ALA A 2 10.97 -7.84 -2.55
N PHE A 3 10.75 -8.85 -3.41
CA PHE A 3 11.86 -9.46 -4.17
C PHE A 3 12.53 -8.47 -5.14
N ALA A 4 11.74 -7.61 -5.76
CA ALA A 4 12.19 -6.66 -6.77
C ALA A 4 12.65 -5.30 -6.19
N GLN A 5 12.56 -5.11 -4.86
CA GLN A 5 12.89 -3.83 -4.20
C GLN A 5 12.16 -2.62 -4.82
N ALA A 6 10.88 -2.80 -5.12
CA ALA A 6 10.10 -1.84 -5.90
C ALA A 6 9.44 -0.73 -5.07
N GLN A 7 9.63 -0.69 -3.74
CA GLN A 7 8.95 0.23 -2.83
C GLN A 7 9.14 1.71 -3.19
N HIS A 8 10.35 2.11 -3.63
CA HIS A 8 10.62 3.49 -4.03
C HIS A 8 9.91 3.87 -5.34
N ALA A 9 9.88 2.96 -6.32
CA ALA A 9 9.14 3.20 -7.57
C ALA A 9 7.63 3.33 -7.32
N VAL A 10 7.10 2.57 -6.36
CA VAL A 10 5.68 2.65 -5.94
C VAL A 10 5.39 3.97 -5.24
N ARG A 11 6.30 4.46 -4.38
CA ARG A 11 6.20 5.80 -3.78
C ARG A 11 6.20 6.90 -4.84
N ASP A 12 7.10 6.81 -5.82
CA ASP A 12 7.18 7.82 -6.86
C ASP A 12 5.89 7.86 -7.70
N LEU A 13 5.30 6.70 -7.97
CA LEU A 13 3.97 6.61 -8.58
C LEU A 13 2.87 7.24 -7.70
N MET A 14 2.86 6.95 -6.39
CA MET A 14 1.94 7.57 -5.44
C MET A 14 2.04 9.09 -5.48
N ARG A 15 3.27 9.63 -5.48
CA ARG A 15 3.51 11.08 -5.58
C ARG A 15 2.94 11.67 -6.87
N THR A 16 3.20 11.04 -8.01
CA THR A 16 2.66 11.50 -9.31
C THR A 16 1.13 11.53 -9.33
N LEU A 17 0.48 10.51 -8.73
CA LEU A 17 -0.98 10.45 -8.64
C LEU A 17 -1.54 11.51 -7.68
N ASN A 18 -0.89 11.71 -6.52
CA ASN A 18 -1.26 12.75 -5.56
C ASN A 18 -1.10 14.16 -6.16
N GLU A 19 -0.03 14.41 -6.93
CA GLU A 19 0.17 15.66 -7.67
C GLU A 19 -0.93 15.90 -8.73
N SER A 20 -1.55 14.82 -9.21
CA SER A 20 -2.70 14.87 -10.12
C SER A 20 -4.05 15.00 -9.38
N GLY A 21 -4.03 15.18 -8.06
CA GLY A 21 -5.23 15.31 -7.23
C GLY A 21 -5.93 13.99 -6.91
N THR A 22 -5.29 12.85 -7.18
CA THR A 22 -5.83 11.53 -6.82
C THR A 22 -5.38 11.16 -5.42
N GLU A 23 -6.32 10.78 -4.56
CA GLU A 23 -5.99 10.21 -3.25
C GLU A 23 -5.50 8.77 -3.41
N VAL A 24 -4.31 8.47 -2.90
CA VAL A 24 -3.71 7.13 -2.94
C VAL A 24 -3.54 6.58 -1.54
N VAL A 25 -4.13 5.41 -1.31
CA VAL A 25 -3.99 4.62 -0.08
C VAL A 25 -3.52 3.21 -0.41
N PHE A 26 -2.87 2.56 0.56
CA PHE A 26 -2.34 1.21 0.43
C PHE A 26 -3.12 0.24 1.33
N GLY A 27 -3.83 -0.70 0.72
CA GLY A 27 -4.44 -1.81 1.44
C GLY A 27 -3.42 -2.90 1.79
N ILE A 28 -3.16 -3.12 3.07
CA ILE A 28 -2.18 -4.10 3.57
C ILE A 28 -2.91 -5.37 4.04
N HIS A 29 -2.61 -6.49 3.36
CA HIS A 29 -3.08 -7.79 3.82
C HIS A 29 -2.17 -8.31 4.95
N PRO A 30 -2.71 -8.85 6.06
CA PRO A 30 -1.91 -9.23 7.23
C PRO A 30 -0.81 -10.27 6.97
N VAL A 31 -0.98 -11.10 5.94
CA VAL A 31 0.02 -12.12 5.51
C VAL A 31 0.73 -11.76 4.20
N ALA A 32 0.68 -10.50 3.75
CA ALA A 32 1.42 -10.07 2.56
C ALA A 32 2.94 -10.16 2.80
N GLY A 33 3.64 -10.91 1.94
CA GLY A 33 5.08 -11.09 2.03
C GLY A 33 5.50 -12.46 2.59
N ARG A 34 6.55 -12.47 3.42
CA ARG A 34 7.18 -13.70 3.95
C ARG A 34 7.39 -13.64 5.47
N MET A 35 7.06 -12.51 6.10
CA MET A 35 7.10 -12.29 7.54
C MET A 35 5.95 -11.37 7.95
N PRO A 36 5.47 -11.41 9.21
CA PRO A 36 4.49 -10.47 9.71
C PRO A 36 4.94 -9.01 9.51
N GLY A 37 4.05 -8.15 9.02
CA GLY A 37 4.35 -6.72 8.80
C GLY A 37 5.36 -6.43 7.68
N HIS A 38 5.67 -7.41 6.82
CA HIS A 38 6.71 -7.24 5.78
C HIS A 38 6.48 -6.02 4.89
N MET A 39 5.22 -5.76 4.49
CA MET A 39 4.93 -4.61 3.63
C MET A 39 5.03 -3.29 4.38
N ASN A 40 4.60 -3.23 5.65
CA ASN A 40 4.71 -2.03 6.48
C ASN A 40 6.17 -1.58 6.59
N VAL A 41 7.10 -2.52 6.80
CA VAL A 41 8.54 -2.21 6.87
C VAL A 41 9.05 -1.66 5.54
N LEU A 42 8.74 -2.30 4.41
CA LEU A 42 9.21 -1.84 3.10
C LEU A 42 8.64 -0.47 2.71
N LEU A 43 7.38 -0.20 3.04
CA LEU A 43 6.74 1.08 2.73
C LEU A 43 7.25 2.19 3.65
N ALA A 44 7.52 1.89 4.92
CA ALA A 44 8.19 2.81 5.84
C ALA A 44 9.63 3.12 5.40
N GLU A 45 10.38 2.12 4.91
CA GLU A 45 11.71 2.33 4.32
C GLU A 45 11.66 3.24 3.08
N ALA A 46 10.55 3.20 2.34
CA ALA A 46 10.30 4.13 1.25
C ALA A 46 9.75 5.49 1.70
N GLU A 47 9.68 5.81 3.00
CA GLU A 47 9.17 7.09 3.50
C GLU A 47 7.69 7.35 3.14
N ILE A 48 6.89 6.29 3.01
CA ILE A 48 5.43 6.41 2.87
C ILE A 48 4.83 6.53 4.27
N ASP A 49 3.93 7.51 4.44
CA ASP A 49 3.27 7.77 5.72
C ASP A 49 2.39 6.59 6.15
N TYR A 50 2.40 6.30 7.45
CA TYR A 50 1.55 5.28 8.04
C TYR A 50 0.07 5.60 7.91
N GLU A 51 -0.31 6.88 7.81
CA GLU A 51 -1.70 7.27 7.59
C GLU A 51 -2.24 6.78 6.24
N CYS A 52 -1.36 6.56 5.25
CA CYS A 52 -1.72 5.99 3.95
C CYS A 52 -1.80 4.45 3.97
N LEU A 53 -1.44 3.78 5.07
CA LEU A 53 -1.46 2.32 5.21
C LEU A 53 -2.75 1.89 5.91
N LEU A 54 -3.66 1.28 5.15
CA LEU A 54 -4.94 0.80 5.66
C LEU A 54 -4.90 -0.73 5.78
N ASP A 55 -5.32 -1.26 6.92
CA ASP A 55 -5.47 -2.70 7.09
C ASP A 55 -6.67 -3.22 6.27
N ARG A 56 -6.67 -4.53 6.01
CA ARG A 56 -7.72 -5.21 5.24
C ARG A 56 -9.15 -4.82 5.65
N ASP A 57 -9.43 -4.77 6.95
CA ASP A 57 -10.78 -4.52 7.44
C ASP A 57 -11.19 -3.04 7.27
N GLN A 58 -10.22 -2.13 7.13
CA GLN A 58 -10.45 -0.72 6.86
C GLN A 58 -10.66 -0.45 5.36
N ILE A 59 -9.91 -1.14 4.48
CA ILE A 59 -9.95 -0.90 3.03
C ILE A 59 -11.03 -1.71 2.30
N ASN A 60 -11.42 -2.88 2.81
CA ASN A 60 -12.39 -3.74 2.13
C ASN A 60 -13.75 -3.07 1.82
N PRO A 61 -14.32 -2.22 2.69
CA PRO A 61 -15.56 -1.51 2.40
C PRO A 61 -15.50 -0.58 1.17
N ASP A 62 -14.30 -0.14 0.77
CA ASP A 62 -14.11 0.77 -0.36
C ASP A 62 -14.13 0.03 -1.71
N PHE A 63 -14.04 -1.30 -1.70
CA PHE A 63 -14.11 -2.13 -2.89
C PHE A 63 -15.55 -2.63 -3.13
N PRO A 64 -16.00 -2.69 -4.41
CA PRO A 64 -17.25 -3.34 -4.72
C PRO A 64 -17.19 -4.82 -4.30
N PRO A 65 -18.33 -5.41 -3.88
CA PRO A 65 -18.38 -6.83 -3.60
C PRO A 65 -17.92 -7.63 -4.81
N ARG A 66 -17.09 -8.66 -4.56
CA ARG A 66 -16.52 -9.48 -5.63
C ARG A 66 -17.66 -10.05 -6.51
N PRO A 67 -17.62 -9.88 -7.84
CA PRO A 67 -18.57 -10.54 -8.72
C PRO A 67 -18.39 -12.06 -8.59
N THR A 68 -19.48 -12.77 -8.26
CA THR A 68 -19.56 -14.23 -8.19
C THR A 68 -19.55 -14.87 -9.56
#